data_AF-A0AAV8EXW4-F1
#
_entry.id   AF-A0AAV8EXW4-F1
#
_cell.length_a   1.000
_cell.length_b   1.000
_cell.length_c   1.000
_cell.angle_alpha   90.00
_cell.angle_beta   90.00
_cell.angle_gamma   90.00
#
_symmetry.space_group_name_H-M   'P 1'
#
loop_
_entity.id
_entity.type
_entity.pdbx_description
1 polymer ?
#
loop_
_entity_poly.entity_id
_entity_poly.type
_entity_poly.pdbx_seq_one_letter_code
_entity_poly.pdbx_strand_id
1 'polypeptide(L)'
;MTMTTSFLIAILILSVSTVQGADYDFPPAPSPGSTVQGGHYNDFPPGPSPSAQPNPKDFQNMKQFLAYLVIQRFKRTITYDPLNITGTWVGTSICDNDDINTYRGFFCDTPPNTTDLTVASIDFNGFHLGAPTLDGFINGFPDLALFHANSNNFGGTVPNLLGLQYLYELDFSNNKLSGLFPTNVVPLSGLAFLDLRFNFFQGPVPPPIFLIGYEALFLNNNFFNSSIPANLGSSPVEYLTFANNRFTGPIPVSICNTSSTLLEVLFLNNKLSGCLPYEIGYLRDITVFDAGLNKLTGHIPLSFGCLSNVQELNLAQNYLYGEVPEVVCQLARTGNLVNLSLSDNFFTALGANCWDLIHNNVLDVRWNCIPGLPHQRPLKECAWFLSLPKLCPLVPYMPCEANPGRQNTTCYNDWASHFDHNPPMPPLPPHASFNQLRKGKAN
;
A
#
# COMPACT_ATOMS: atom_id res chain seq x y z
N MET A 1 -14.66 19.22 2.00
CA MET A 1 -13.31 19.65 2.42
C MET A 1 -12.32 18.95 1.50
N THR A 2 -11.68 19.67 0.59
CA THR A 2 -10.58 19.12 -0.21
C THR A 2 -9.44 18.82 0.74
N MET A 3 -9.13 17.55 1.00
CA MET A 3 -7.87 17.19 1.63
C MET A 3 -6.76 17.73 0.74
N THR A 4 -5.98 18.68 1.28
CA THR A 4 -4.87 19.26 0.54
C THR A 4 -3.86 18.17 0.23
N THR A 5 -3.32 18.18 -0.98
CA THR A 5 -2.19 17.37 -1.48
C THR A 5 -1.05 17.17 -0.47
N SER A 6 -0.88 18.07 0.50
CA SER A 6 0.09 17.95 1.60
C SER A 6 -0.17 16.82 2.61
N PHE A 7 -1.41 16.32 2.77
CA PHE A 7 -1.70 15.20 3.69
C PHE A 7 -1.35 13.83 3.07
N LEU A 8 -1.44 13.67 1.75
CA LEU A 8 -1.05 12.45 1.03
C LEU A 8 0.47 12.25 0.97
N ILE A 9 1.24 13.35 0.80
CA ILE A 9 2.72 13.33 0.75
C ILE A 9 3.35 12.84 2.06
N ALA A 10 2.75 13.14 3.22
CA ALA A 10 3.27 12.69 4.51
C ALA A 10 3.07 11.17 4.74
N ILE A 11 2.12 10.54 4.05
CA ILE A 11 1.64 9.19 4.36
C ILE A 11 2.49 8.07 3.74
N LEU A 12 3.22 8.32 2.64
CA LEU A 12 4.12 7.33 2.04
C LEU A 12 5.52 7.36 2.64
N ILE A 13 6.12 8.55 2.78
CA ILE A 13 7.49 8.71 3.30
C ILE A 13 7.59 8.30 4.78
N LEU A 14 6.54 8.53 5.59
CA LEU A 14 6.53 8.10 7.00
C LEU A 14 6.29 6.59 7.19
N SER A 15 5.92 5.84 6.15
CA SER A 15 5.56 4.41 6.25
C SER A 15 6.73 3.42 6.11
N VAL A 16 7.95 3.90 5.85
CA VAL A 16 9.17 3.05 5.73
C VAL A 16 9.99 3.01 7.04
N SER A 17 9.67 3.85 8.02
CA SER A 17 10.39 3.89 9.29
C SER A 17 9.88 2.84 10.27
N THR A 18 10.76 1.88 10.60
CA THR A 18 10.69 0.89 11.70
C THR A 18 9.91 -0.41 11.46
N VAL A 19 10.56 -1.37 10.79
CA VAL A 19 10.46 -2.79 11.20
C VAL A 19 11.88 -3.31 11.43
N GLN A 20 12.48 -2.90 12.55
CA GLN A 20 13.53 -3.70 13.18
C GLN A 20 12.85 -4.64 14.18
N GLY A 21 13.09 -5.94 13.95
CA GLY A 21 12.78 -7.10 14.80
C GLY A 21 11.94 -6.86 16.06
N ALA A 22 10.68 -7.26 15.99
CA ALA A 22 9.96 -7.77 17.15
C ALA A 22 9.44 -9.16 16.77
N ASP A 23 10.07 -10.19 17.32
CA ASP A 23 9.50 -11.53 17.43
C ASP A 23 8.22 -11.40 18.27
N TYR A 24 7.06 -11.46 17.62
CA TYR A 24 5.79 -11.63 18.32
C TYR A 24 5.53 -13.13 18.44
N ASP A 25 5.89 -13.68 19.60
CA ASP A 25 5.43 -15.00 20.04
C ASP A 25 3.90 -14.99 20.16
N PHE A 26 3.25 -15.82 19.34
CA PHE A 26 1.81 -16.06 19.40
C PHE A 26 1.49 -17.01 20.56
N PRO A 27 0.58 -16.66 21.50
CA PRO A 27 0.10 -17.63 22.48
C PRO A 27 -0.82 -18.66 21.80
N PRO A 28 -0.78 -19.95 22.23
CA PRO A 28 -1.58 -21.01 21.62
C PRO A 28 -3.07 -20.87 21.98
N ALA A 29 -3.92 -21.31 21.05
CA ALA A 29 -5.38 -21.30 21.19
C ALA A 29 -5.86 -22.12 22.41
N PRO A 30 -6.86 -21.63 23.17
CA PRO A 30 -7.44 -22.38 24.26
C PRO A 30 -8.30 -23.55 23.75
N SER A 31 -8.16 -24.70 24.39
CA SER A 31 -8.93 -25.93 24.12
C SER A 31 -10.35 -25.85 24.70
N PRO A 32 -11.36 -26.55 24.14
CA PRO A 32 -12.72 -26.52 24.65
C PRO A 32 -12.89 -27.51 25.81
N GLY A 33 -13.23 -26.98 26.99
CA GLY A 33 -13.42 -27.75 28.23
C GLY A 33 -14.79 -27.55 28.88
N SER A 34 -15.53 -28.66 28.94
CA SER A 34 -16.54 -29.09 29.92
C SER A 34 -17.82 -28.27 30.19
N THR A 35 -18.93 -28.94 29.89
CA THR A 35 -20.28 -28.80 30.43
C THR A 35 -20.33 -28.88 31.96
N VAL A 36 -21.11 -27.99 32.59
CA VAL A 36 -21.63 -28.17 33.96
C VAL A 36 -23.13 -27.83 33.97
N GLN A 37 -23.91 -28.77 34.53
CA GLN A 37 -25.36 -28.66 34.74
C GLN A 37 -25.71 -27.90 36.03
N GLY A 38 -26.85 -27.19 35.99
CA GLY A 38 -27.92 -27.25 37.00
C GLY A 38 -27.73 -26.53 38.35
N GLY A 39 -28.51 -25.47 38.58
CA GLY A 39 -28.68 -24.85 39.90
C GLY A 39 -29.89 -23.91 39.96
N HIS A 40 -30.73 -24.09 40.97
CA HIS A 40 -32.07 -23.56 41.21
C HIS A 40 -32.27 -22.02 41.24
N TYR A 41 -33.53 -21.65 40.92
CA TYR A 41 -34.20 -20.35 41.09
C TYR A 41 -34.04 -19.74 42.50
N ASN A 42 -33.83 -18.42 42.54
CA ASN A 42 -34.34 -17.51 43.58
C ASN A 42 -34.56 -16.11 42.99
N ASP A 43 -35.65 -15.49 43.42
CA ASP A 43 -36.21 -14.21 42.98
C ASP A 43 -35.21 -13.03 43.00
N PHE A 44 -35.12 -12.34 41.86
CA PHE A 44 -34.57 -10.99 41.78
C PHE A 44 -35.73 -9.97 41.73
N PRO A 45 -35.61 -8.83 42.43
CA PRO A 45 -36.64 -7.78 42.41
C PRO A 45 -36.78 -7.19 40.99
N PRO A 46 -37.93 -6.61 40.63
CA PRO A 46 -38.17 -6.13 39.28
C PRO A 46 -37.10 -5.09 38.92
N GLY A 47 -36.30 -5.42 37.92
CA GLY A 47 -35.34 -4.50 37.33
C GLY A 47 -36.05 -3.25 36.79
N PRO A 48 -35.33 -2.13 36.63
CA PRO A 48 -35.91 -0.91 36.09
C PRO A 48 -36.58 -1.19 34.76
N SER A 49 -37.81 -0.67 34.57
CA SER A 49 -38.56 -0.75 33.32
C SER A 49 -37.65 -0.46 32.12
N PRO A 50 -37.76 -1.22 31.00
CA PRO A 50 -37.00 -0.90 29.81
C PRO A 50 -37.36 0.54 29.41
N SER A 51 -36.35 1.42 29.38
CA SER A 51 -36.47 2.71 28.72
C SER A 51 -37.05 2.45 27.33
N ALA A 52 -38.19 3.04 27.01
CA ALA A 52 -38.87 2.84 25.73
C ALA A 52 -37.87 3.05 24.58
N GLN A 53 -37.75 2.06 23.69
CA GLN A 53 -36.86 2.20 22.54
C GLN A 53 -37.30 3.40 21.69
N PRO A 54 -36.36 4.22 21.19
CA PRO A 54 -36.67 5.29 20.26
C PRO A 54 -37.48 4.80 19.07
N ASN A 55 -38.50 5.55 18.70
CA ASN A 55 -39.40 5.26 17.58
C ASN A 55 -39.07 6.17 16.37
N PRO A 56 -39.55 5.86 15.15
CA PRO A 56 -39.22 6.65 13.95
C PRO A 56 -39.54 8.15 14.03
N LYS A 57 -40.53 8.55 14.84
CA LYS A 57 -40.93 9.97 14.99
C LYS A 57 -39.99 10.76 15.89
N ASP A 58 -39.11 10.09 16.63
CA ASP A 58 -38.13 10.72 17.51
C ASP A 58 -36.88 11.18 16.73
N PHE A 59 -36.83 10.93 15.42
CA PHE A 59 -35.74 11.28 14.51
C PHE A 59 -36.21 12.31 13.49
N GLN A 60 -35.28 13.11 12.97
CA GLN A 60 -35.58 14.16 11.99
C GLN A 60 -36.17 13.59 10.69
N ASN A 61 -35.71 12.42 10.29
CA ASN A 61 -36.19 11.71 9.12
C ASN A 61 -35.96 10.19 9.26
N MET A 62 -36.53 9.42 8.33
CA MET A 62 -36.43 7.96 8.34
C MET A 62 -34.97 7.47 8.15
N LYS A 63 -34.12 8.21 7.43
CA LYS A 63 -32.72 7.81 7.20
C LYS A 63 -31.93 7.80 8.50
N GLN A 64 -32.11 8.80 9.36
CA GLN A 64 -31.50 8.83 10.69
C GLN A 64 -32.01 7.69 11.57
N PHE A 65 -33.31 7.38 11.55
CA PHE A 65 -33.83 6.23 12.29
C PHE A 65 -33.20 4.91 11.84
N LEU A 66 -33.04 4.70 10.52
CA LEU A 66 -32.38 3.52 9.98
C LEU A 66 -30.90 3.47 10.36
N ALA A 67 -30.19 4.60 10.28
CA ALA A 67 -28.80 4.72 10.74
C ALA A 67 -28.67 4.34 12.22
N TYR A 68 -29.57 4.84 13.08
CA TYR A 68 -29.62 4.45 14.49
C TYR A 68 -29.71 2.92 14.67
N LEU A 69 -30.61 2.25 13.95
CA LEU A 69 -30.74 0.79 14.04
C LEU A 69 -29.45 0.06 13.65
N VAL A 70 -28.78 0.51 12.58
CA VAL A 70 -27.51 -0.04 12.13
C VAL A 70 -26.41 0.17 13.19
N ILE A 71 -26.28 1.39 13.71
CA ILE A 71 -25.29 1.73 14.74
C ILE A 71 -25.53 0.92 16.02
N GLN A 72 -26.77 0.83 16.50
CA GLN A 72 -27.07 0.05 17.70
C GLN A 72 -26.83 -1.45 17.51
N ARG A 73 -27.04 -1.97 16.30
CA ARG A 73 -26.68 -3.36 15.98
C ARG A 73 -25.17 -3.56 16.01
N PHE A 74 -24.40 -2.66 15.40
CA PHE A 74 -22.93 -2.72 15.40
C PHE A 74 -22.34 -2.49 16.79
N LYS A 75 -22.89 -1.59 17.59
CA LYS A 75 -22.53 -1.39 19.00
C LYS A 75 -22.52 -2.69 19.80
N ARG A 76 -23.46 -3.60 19.53
CA ARG A 76 -23.56 -4.91 20.19
C ARG A 76 -22.46 -5.90 19.76
N THR A 77 -21.77 -5.66 18.65
CA THR A 77 -20.65 -6.48 18.19
C THR A 77 -19.29 -5.96 18.69
N ILE A 78 -19.24 -4.76 19.26
CA ILE A 78 -18.02 -4.19 19.83
C ILE A 78 -17.61 -5.00 21.06
N THR A 79 -16.41 -5.54 21.03
CA THR A 79 -15.80 -6.34 22.09
C THR A 79 -14.76 -5.58 22.91
N TYR A 80 -14.29 -4.44 22.41
CA TYR A 80 -13.27 -3.62 23.06
C TYR A 80 -13.48 -2.13 22.68
N ASP A 81 -13.52 -1.26 23.68
CA ASP A 81 -13.73 0.20 23.50
C ASP A 81 -13.01 0.96 24.63
N PRO A 82 -11.68 1.16 24.51
CA PRO A 82 -10.87 1.71 25.61
C PRO A 82 -11.14 3.19 25.87
N LEU A 83 -11.65 3.92 24.87
CA LEU A 83 -11.94 5.35 24.96
C LEU A 83 -13.42 5.63 25.25
N ASN A 84 -14.22 4.59 25.49
CA ASN A 84 -15.66 4.67 25.72
C ASN A 84 -16.39 5.47 24.64
N ILE A 85 -15.98 5.31 23.38
CA ILE A 85 -16.56 6.02 22.22
C ILE A 85 -18.02 5.61 22.07
N THR A 86 -18.30 4.31 22.14
CA THR A 86 -19.65 3.77 21.97
C THR A 86 -20.59 4.19 23.10
N GLY A 87 -20.05 4.67 24.22
CA GLY A 87 -20.81 5.32 25.29
C GLY A 87 -21.60 6.54 24.80
N THR A 88 -21.12 7.22 23.75
CA THR A 88 -21.81 8.36 23.11
C THR A 88 -22.94 7.93 22.17
N TRP A 89 -22.99 6.66 21.75
CA TRP A 89 -23.98 6.15 20.81
C TRP A 89 -25.29 5.79 21.53
N VAL A 90 -25.94 6.80 22.11
CA VAL A 90 -27.19 6.68 22.89
C VAL A 90 -28.12 7.84 22.54
N GLY A 91 -29.42 7.58 22.49
CA GLY A 91 -30.42 8.60 22.13
C GLY A 91 -30.58 8.77 20.63
N THR A 92 -31.22 9.86 20.22
CA THR A 92 -31.67 10.10 18.83
C THR A 92 -30.80 11.09 18.05
N SER A 93 -29.96 11.87 18.72
CA SER A 93 -29.01 12.81 18.10
C SER A 93 -27.77 12.08 17.58
N ILE A 94 -27.82 11.59 16.34
CA ILE A 94 -26.67 10.90 15.71
C ILE A 94 -25.60 11.92 15.29
N CYS A 95 -26.01 12.98 14.58
CA CYS A 95 -25.10 13.95 13.97
C CYS A 95 -25.63 15.39 14.19
N ASP A 96 -25.63 15.89 15.42
CA ASP A 96 -25.75 17.32 15.66
C ASP A 96 -24.36 18.00 15.58
N ASN A 97 -24.36 19.32 15.40
CA ASN A 97 -23.12 20.12 15.30
C ASN A 97 -22.41 20.32 16.67
N ASP A 98 -22.98 19.82 17.76
CA ASP A 98 -22.41 19.92 19.12
C ASP A 98 -21.77 18.60 19.55
N ASP A 99 -20.43 18.54 19.55
CA ASP A 99 -19.57 17.38 19.85
C ASP A 99 -19.82 16.68 21.21
N ILE A 100 -20.61 17.29 22.10
CA ILE A 100 -20.81 16.81 23.48
C ILE A 100 -22.01 15.84 23.57
N ASN A 101 -23.01 15.96 22.68
CA ASN A 101 -24.28 15.22 22.80
C ASN A 101 -24.57 14.30 21.60
N THR A 102 -23.56 14.01 20.77
CA THR A 102 -23.72 13.30 19.50
C THR A 102 -22.90 12.03 19.44
N TYR A 103 -23.18 11.21 18.44
CA TYR A 103 -22.48 9.95 18.28
C TYR A 103 -21.08 10.24 17.74
N ARG A 104 -20.08 10.14 18.60
CA ARG A 104 -18.70 10.37 18.20
C ARG A 104 -18.30 9.41 17.08
N GLY A 105 -17.73 9.98 16.02
CA GLY A 105 -17.29 9.28 14.81
C GLY A 105 -18.34 9.18 13.70
N PHE A 106 -19.52 9.77 13.86
CA PHE A 106 -20.54 9.85 12.81
C PHE A 106 -20.79 11.30 12.41
N PHE A 107 -20.77 11.55 11.10
CA PHE A 107 -20.97 12.87 10.54
C PHE A 107 -22.05 12.79 9.47
N CYS A 108 -23.00 13.71 9.53
CA CYS A 108 -24.12 13.74 8.62
C CYS A 108 -24.00 14.87 7.61
N ASP A 109 -24.48 14.62 6.41
CA ASP A 109 -24.62 15.59 5.34
C ASP A 109 -25.83 15.21 4.47
N THR A 110 -26.18 16.04 3.50
CA THR A 110 -27.26 15.80 2.54
C THR A 110 -26.70 15.27 1.23
N PRO A 111 -27.06 14.05 0.81
CA PRO A 111 -26.62 13.49 -0.47
C PRO A 111 -27.09 14.34 -1.66
N PRO A 112 -26.42 14.24 -2.82
CA PRO A 112 -26.86 14.90 -4.04
C PRO A 112 -28.33 14.57 -4.36
N ASN A 113 -29.11 15.60 -4.70
CA ASN A 113 -30.53 15.51 -5.09
C ASN A 113 -31.52 15.18 -3.97
N THR A 114 -31.13 15.30 -2.69
CA THR A 114 -32.07 15.21 -1.56
C THR A 114 -31.75 16.27 -0.51
N THR A 115 -32.76 16.60 0.31
CA THR A 115 -32.62 17.45 1.49
C THR A 115 -32.55 16.64 2.78
N ASP A 116 -32.67 15.31 2.71
CA ASP A 116 -32.68 14.44 3.87
C ASP A 116 -31.27 14.28 4.43
N LEU A 117 -31.05 14.85 5.62
CA LEU A 117 -29.82 14.68 6.39
C LEU A 117 -29.62 13.20 6.77
N THR A 118 -28.46 12.64 6.44
CA THR A 118 -28.12 11.23 6.70
C THR A 118 -26.66 11.10 7.07
N VAL A 119 -26.26 9.95 7.61
CA VAL A 119 -24.84 9.67 7.88
C VAL A 119 -24.09 9.59 6.55
N ALA A 120 -23.24 10.58 6.29
CA ALA A 120 -22.47 10.72 5.07
C ALA A 120 -21.00 10.34 5.28
N SER A 121 -20.50 10.42 6.51
CA SER A 121 -19.14 10.03 6.86
C SER A 121 -19.09 9.33 8.21
N ILE A 122 -18.23 8.32 8.30
CA ILE A 122 -17.89 7.62 9.53
C ILE A 122 -16.37 7.69 9.69
N ASP A 123 -15.90 8.28 10.78
CA ASP A 123 -14.48 8.36 11.13
C ASP A 123 -14.24 7.76 12.50
N PHE A 124 -13.62 6.58 12.51
CA PHE A 124 -13.21 5.83 13.69
C PHE A 124 -11.69 5.85 13.89
N ASN A 125 -10.95 6.74 13.23
CA ASN A 125 -9.50 6.78 13.30
C ASN A 125 -9.02 6.91 14.75
N GLY A 126 -8.13 6.00 15.16
CA GLY A 126 -7.51 6.02 16.49
C GLY A 126 -8.45 5.68 17.65
N PHE A 127 -9.67 5.21 17.40
CA PHE A 127 -10.60 4.82 18.48
C PHE A 127 -10.22 3.51 19.16
N HIS A 128 -9.39 2.69 18.51
CA HIS A 128 -8.95 1.38 19.00
C HIS A 128 -10.11 0.40 19.28
N LEU A 129 -11.26 0.59 18.64
CA LEU A 129 -12.44 -0.26 18.77
C LEU A 129 -12.13 -1.68 18.31
N GLY A 130 -12.57 -2.69 19.07
CA GLY A 130 -12.53 -4.08 18.67
C GLY A 130 -13.89 -4.58 18.26
N ALA A 131 -13.98 -5.20 17.09
CA ALA A 131 -15.16 -5.96 16.66
C ALA A 131 -14.69 -7.17 15.84
N PRO A 132 -15.35 -8.32 15.94
CA PRO A 132 -14.94 -9.52 15.20
C PRO A 132 -15.20 -9.41 13.69
N THR A 133 -16.12 -8.55 13.25
CA THR A 133 -16.46 -8.32 11.84
C THR A 133 -17.11 -6.95 11.65
N LEU A 134 -17.01 -6.42 10.43
CA LEU A 134 -17.76 -5.25 9.93
C LEU A 134 -18.98 -5.64 9.07
N ASP A 135 -19.26 -6.95 8.92
CA ASP A 135 -20.40 -7.45 8.16
C ASP A 135 -21.73 -6.94 8.69
N GLY A 136 -22.54 -6.38 7.80
CA GLY A 136 -23.85 -5.82 8.13
C GLY A 136 -23.81 -4.41 8.74
N PHE A 137 -22.63 -3.78 8.82
CA PHE A 137 -22.48 -2.40 9.29
C PHE A 137 -22.42 -1.40 8.13
N ILE A 138 -21.34 -1.42 7.34
CA ILE A 138 -21.06 -0.37 6.33
C ILE A 138 -22.16 -0.32 5.26
N ASN A 139 -22.66 -1.48 4.81
CA ASN A 139 -23.76 -1.57 3.85
C ASN A 139 -25.12 -1.09 4.40
N GLY A 140 -25.21 -0.80 5.70
CA GLY A 140 -26.38 -0.17 6.31
C GLY A 140 -26.47 1.34 6.06
N PHE A 141 -25.44 1.96 5.47
CA PHE A 141 -25.39 3.38 5.16
C PHE A 141 -25.29 3.60 3.64
N PRO A 142 -26.41 3.53 2.90
CA PRO A 142 -26.40 3.62 1.43
C PRO A 142 -25.88 4.96 0.88
N ASP A 143 -25.93 6.00 1.71
CA ASP A 143 -25.52 7.36 1.40
C ASP A 143 -24.08 7.69 1.85
N LEU A 144 -23.32 6.70 2.32
CA LEU A 144 -21.98 6.89 2.85
C LEU A 144 -20.99 7.28 1.76
N ALA A 145 -20.27 8.37 1.99
CA ALA A 145 -19.21 8.87 1.12
C ALA A 145 -17.80 8.55 1.64
N LEU A 146 -17.63 8.56 2.97
CA LEU A 146 -16.32 8.36 3.62
C LEU A 146 -16.43 7.31 4.72
N PHE A 147 -15.52 6.34 4.72
CA PHE A 147 -15.35 5.42 5.84
C PHE A 147 -13.87 5.36 6.23
N HIS A 148 -13.53 5.90 7.40
CA HIS A 148 -12.18 5.86 7.94
C HIS A 148 -12.14 5.07 9.23
N ALA A 149 -11.26 4.08 9.30
CA ALA A 149 -11.17 3.15 10.42
C ALA A 149 -9.72 2.85 10.80
N ASN A 150 -8.78 3.75 10.51
CA ASN A 150 -7.37 3.59 10.85
C ASN A 150 -7.17 3.27 12.35
N SER A 151 -6.25 2.35 12.65
CA SER A 151 -5.82 2.03 14.02
C SER A 151 -6.94 1.51 14.93
N ASN A 152 -7.72 0.57 14.41
CA ASN A 152 -8.72 -0.19 15.15
C ASN A 152 -8.36 -1.68 15.23
N ASN A 153 -9.21 -2.45 15.89
CA ASN A 153 -9.09 -3.88 16.09
C ASN A 153 -10.21 -4.64 15.34
N PHE A 154 -10.63 -4.16 14.17
CA PHE A 154 -11.69 -4.80 13.38
C PHE A 154 -11.17 -6.05 12.67
N GLY A 155 -11.81 -7.19 12.93
CA GLY A 155 -11.53 -8.48 12.30
C GLY A 155 -12.46 -8.82 11.14
N GLY A 156 -12.38 -10.06 10.66
CA GLY A 156 -13.23 -10.56 9.58
C GLY A 156 -12.71 -10.17 8.20
N THR A 157 -13.62 -10.02 7.24
CA THR A 157 -13.34 -9.56 5.88
C THR A 157 -13.93 -8.16 5.67
N VAL A 158 -13.51 -7.47 4.61
CA VAL A 158 -14.24 -6.28 4.15
C VAL A 158 -15.67 -6.69 3.80
N PRO A 159 -16.69 -5.98 4.32
CA PRO A 159 -18.09 -6.35 4.12
C PRO A 159 -18.53 -6.09 2.68
N ASN A 160 -19.78 -6.45 2.36
CA ASN A 160 -20.33 -6.14 1.05
C ASN A 160 -20.46 -4.63 0.84
N LEU A 161 -19.78 -4.05 -0.16
CA LEU A 161 -19.83 -2.62 -0.47
C LEU A 161 -20.74 -2.28 -1.67
N LEU A 162 -21.40 -3.29 -2.26
CA LEU A 162 -22.29 -3.07 -3.40
C LEU A 162 -23.45 -2.12 -3.03
N GLY A 163 -23.68 -1.14 -3.90
CA GLY A 163 -24.76 -0.15 -3.74
C GLY A 163 -24.35 1.13 -3.00
N LEU A 164 -23.11 1.23 -2.51
CA LEU A 164 -22.57 2.46 -1.89
C LEU A 164 -22.07 3.43 -2.97
N GLN A 165 -23.00 3.97 -3.77
CA GLN A 165 -22.68 4.74 -4.98
C GLN A 165 -21.95 6.07 -4.72
N TYR A 166 -22.04 6.60 -3.50
CA TYR A 166 -21.39 7.86 -3.11
C TYR A 166 -20.01 7.67 -2.51
N LEU A 167 -19.58 6.42 -2.30
CA LEU A 167 -18.35 6.10 -1.60
C LEU A 167 -17.14 6.59 -2.41
N TYR A 168 -16.40 7.49 -1.79
CA TYR A 168 -15.27 8.23 -2.37
C TYR A 168 -13.95 7.83 -1.70
N GLU A 169 -13.95 7.65 -0.37
CA GLU A 169 -12.77 7.21 0.40
C GLU A 169 -13.09 6.02 1.31
N LEU A 170 -12.20 5.02 1.25
CA LEU A 170 -12.20 3.86 2.10
C LEU A 170 -10.83 3.69 2.76
N ASP A 171 -10.77 3.89 4.07
CA ASP A 171 -9.59 3.63 4.88
C ASP A 171 -9.88 2.52 5.90
N PHE A 172 -9.32 1.34 5.64
CA PHE A 172 -9.33 0.18 6.52
C PHE A 172 -7.97 -0.08 7.18
N SER A 173 -7.03 0.85 7.09
CA SER A 173 -5.64 0.64 7.47
C SER A 173 -5.47 0.30 8.95
N ASN A 174 -4.40 -0.45 9.28
CA ASN A 174 -4.02 -0.81 10.65
C ASN A 174 -5.19 -1.44 11.44
N ASN A 175 -5.63 -2.61 10.95
CA ASN A 175 -6.72 -3.41 11.53
C ASN A 175 -6.34 -4.90 11.55
N LYS A 176 -7.32 -5.77 11.86
CA LYS A 176 -7.18 -7.23 11.84
C LYS A 176 -7.98 -7.87 10.69
N LEU A 177 -8.26 -7.12 9.62
CA LEU A 177 -9.00 -7.63 8.48
C LEU A 177 -8.16 -8.66 7.74
N SER A 178 -8.83 -9.66 7.19
CA SER A 178 -8.21 -10.81 6.53
C SER A 178 -9.02 -11.22 5.31
N GLY A 179 -8.59 -12.29 4.63
CA GLY A 179 -9.26 -12.80 3.43
C GLY A 179 -8.62 -12.30 2.14
N LEU A 180 -9.38 -12.38 1.04
CA LEU A 180 -8.91 -11.95 -0.28
C LEU A 180 -9.10 -10.43 -0.47
N PHE A 181 -8.52 -9.89 -1.54
CA PHE A 181 -8.81 -8.52 -1.97
C PHE A 181 -10.32 -8.30 -2.14
N PRO A 182 -10.91 -7.19 -1.64
CA PRO A 182 -12.33 -6.91 -1.74
C PRO A 182 -12.74 -6.54 -3.18
N THR A 183 -13.07 -7.52 -4.03
CA THR A 183 -13.44 -7.29 -5.44
C THR A 183 -14.75 -6.53 -5.62
N ASN A 184 -15.57 -6.44 -4.59
CA ASN A 184 -16.81 -5.68 -4.58
C ASN A 184 -16.60 -4.15 -4.58
N VAL A 185 -15.35 -3.66 -4.50
CA VAL A 185 -15.03 -2.25 -4.77
C VAL A 185 -15.07 -1.92 -6.27
N VAL A 186 -14.94 -2.93 -7.15
CA VAL A 186 -14.86 -2.72 -8.62
C VAL A 186 -16.05 -1.93 -9.19
N PRO A 187 -17.30 -2.16 -8.78
CA PRO A 187 -18.44 -1.38 -9.27
C PRO A 187 -18.51 0.06 -8.74
N LEU A 188 -17.65 0.45 -7.78
CA LEU A 188 -17.67 1.77 -7.15
C LEU A 188 -16.84 2.76 -7.99
N SER A 189 -17.41 3.21 -9.10
CA SER A 189 -16.71 4.06 -10.08
C SER A 189 -16.26 5.43 -9.53
N GLY A 190 -16.84 5.87 -8.40
CA GLY A 190 -16.46 7.11 -7.72
C GLY A 190 -15.38 6.96 -6.66
N LEU A 191 -14.90 5.74 -6.39
CA LEU A 191 -13.90 5.48 -5.36
C LEU A 191 -12.53 5.99 -5.81
N ALA A 192 -12.00 7.00 -5.12
CA ALA A 192 -10.71 7.62 -5.44
C ALA A 192 -9.60 7.17 -4.48
N PHE A 193 -9.95 6.85 -3.23
CA PHE A 193 -8.99 6.47 -2.20
C PHE A 193 -9.32 5.10 -1.62
N LEU A 194 -8.38 4.17 -1.70
CA LEU A 194 -8.48 2.86 -1.05
C LEU A 194 -7.20 2.53 -0.28
N ASP A 195 -7.33 2.48 1.05
CA ASP A 195 -6.26 2.11 1.97
C ASP A 195 -6.58 0.81 2.71
N LEU A 196 -5.79 -0.22 2.41
CA LEU A 196 -5.88 -1.56 3.02
C LEU A 196 -4.62 -1.89 3.84
N ARG A 197 -3.74 -0.91 4.11
CA ARG A 197 -2.42 -1.17 4.68
C ARG A 197 -2.49 -1.80 6.07
N PHE A 198 -1.44 -2.54 6.45
CA PHE A 198 -1.30 -3.11 7.79
C PHE A 198 -2.52 -3.97 8.19
N ASN A 199 -2.80 -4.98 7.38
CA ASN A 199 -3.87 -5.96 7.59
C ASN A 199 -3.33 -7.37 7.25
N PHE A 200 -4.23 -8.35 7.18
CA PHE A 200 -3.93 -9.75 6.91
C PHE A 200 -4.51 -10.22 5.55
N PHE A 201 -4.67 -9.32 4.56
CA PHE A 201 -5.17 -9.70 3.24
C PHE A 201 -4.18 -10.60 2.50
N GLN A 202 -4.68 -11.56 1.73
CA GLN A 202 -3.89 -12.57 1.05
C GLN A 202 -4.38 -12.84 -0.38
N GLY A 203 -3.62 -13.62 -1.14
CA GLY A 203 -3.96 -14.01 -2.51
C GLY A 203 -3.54 -12.95 -3.53
N PRO A 204 -3.98 -13.10 -4.80
CA PRO A 204 -3.65 -12.18 -5.87
C PRO A 204 -4.46 -10.88 -5.78
N VAL A 205 -3.86 -9.78 -6.26
CA VAL A 205 -4.60 -8.55 -6.56
C VAL A 205 -5.30 -8.74 -7.92
N PRO A 206 -6.62 -8.57 -8.00
CA PRO A 206 -7.37 -8.88 -9.21
C PRO A 206 -7.23 -7.75 -10.27
N PRO A 207 -6.97 -8.08 -11.56
CA PRO A 207 -6.77 -7.06 -12.61
C PRO A 207 -7.84 -5.95 -12.70
N PRO A 208 -9.15 -6.22 -12.55
CA PRO A 208 -10.19 -5.18 -12.69
C PRO A 208 -10.04 -3.98 -11.74
N ILE A 209 -9.27 -4.10 -10.66
CA ILE A 209 -9.07 -2.98 -9.71
C ILE A 209 -8.30 -1.82 -10.34
N PHE A 210 -7.44 -2.09 -11.33
CA PHE A 210 -6.72 -1.04 -12.07
C PHE A 210 -7.57 -0.37 -13.15
N LEU A 211 -8.86 -0.74 -13.29
CA LEU A 211 -9.82 -0.02 -14.13
C LEU A 211 -10.56 1.09 -13.36
N ILE A 212 -10.37 1.15 -12.04
CA ILE A 212 -10.93 2.19 -11.18
C ILE A 212 -10.00 3.40 -11.20
N GLY A 213 -10.60 4.59 -11.23
CA GLY A 213 -9.91 5.88 -11.24
C GLY A 213 -9.39 6.30 -9.87
N TYR A 214 -8.61 5.44 -9.21
CA TYR A 214 -7.99 5.79 -7.93
C TYR A 214 -7.02 6.97 -8.09
N GLU A 215 -7.02 7.88 -7.12
CA GLU A 215 -5.94 8.83 -6.87
C GLU A 215 -4.84 8.15 -6.03
N ALA A 216 -5.24 7.36 -5.01
CA ALA A 216 -4.33 6.63 -4.15
C ALA A 216 -4.81 5.20 -3.86
N LEU A 217 -3.89 4.24 -4.01
CA LEU A 217 -4.11 2.82 -3.74
C LEU A 217 -3.00 2.27 -2.85
N PHE A 218 -3.35 1.95 -1.61
CA PHE A 218 -2.39 1.53 -0.59
C PHE A 218 -2.60 0.09 -0.14
N LEU A 219 -1.66 -0.79 -0.48
CA LEU A 219 -1.76 -2.24 -0.23
C LEU A 219 -0.64 -2.79 0.66
N ASN A 220 0.26 -1.95 1.15
CA ASN A 220 1.45 -2.42 1.86
C ASN A 220 1.17 -3.11 3.19
N ASN A 221 2.13 -3.93 3.64
CA ASN A 221 2.07 -4.65 4.92
C ASN A 221 0.84 -5.56 4.98
N ASN A 222 0.74 -6.43 3.99
CA ASN A 222 -0.25 -7.50 3.88
C ASN A 222 0.44 -8.81 3.47
N PHE A 223 -0.33 -9.84 3.13
CA PHE A 223 0.16 -11.12 2.61
C PHE A 223 -0.24 -11.36 1.15
N PHE A 224 -0.47 -10.29 0.37
CA PHE A 224 -0.74 -10.41 -1.06
C PHE A 224 0.41 -11.11 -1.76
N ASN A 225 0.09 -11.92 -2.77
CA ASN A 225 1.04 -12.76 -3.48
C ASN A 225 0.75 -12.77 -4.98
N SER A 226 1.42 -13.66 -5.72
CA SER A 226 1.35 -13.75 -7.18
C SER A 226 1.95 -12.51 -7.87
N SER A 227 1.83 -12.41 -9.19
CA SER A 227 2.33 -11.27 -9.95
C SER A 227 1.45 -10.05 -9.82
N ILE A 228 2.06 -8.87 -9.87
CA ILE A 228 1.35 -7.61 -10.06
C ILE A 228 0.62 -7.68 -11.41
N PRO A 229 -0.69 -7.37 -11.49
CA PRO A 229 -1.45 -7.45 -12.73
C PRO A 229 -0.83 -6.63 -13.87
N ALA A 230 -0.82 -7.23 -15.06
CA ALA A 230 -0.21 -6.62 -16.24
C ALA A 230 -0.91 -5.33 -16.71
N ASN A 231 -2.13 -5.06 -16.25
CA ASN A 231 -2.88 -3.85 -16.54
C ASN A 231 -2.72 -2.75 -15.47
N LEU A 232 -1.66 -2.81 -14.65
CA LEU A 232 -1.26 -1.76 -13.71
C LEU A 232 -1.40 -0.35 -14.32
N GLY A 233 -0.88 -0.21 -15.54
CA GLY A 233 -0.90 1.03 -16.32
C GLY A 233 -2.26 1.56 -16.75
N SER A 234 -3.35 0.82 -16.55
CA SER A 234 -4.70 1.28 -16.86
C SER A 234 -5.27 2.22 -15.79
N SER A 235 -4.64 2.26 -14.61
CA SER A 235 -5.10 3.10 -13.50
C SER A 235 -4.43 4.49 -13.58
N PRO A 236 -5.19 5.58 -13.40
CA PRO A 236 -4.64 6.94 -13.35
C PRO A 236 -4.05 7.29 -11.97
N VAL A 237 -3.60 6.28 -11.21
CA VAL A 237 -3.15 6.43 -9.83
C VAL A 237 -1.95 7.36 -9.72
N GLU A 238 -1.97 8.23 -8.71
CA GLU A 238 -0.87 9.13 -8.36
C GLU A 238 0.05 8.50 -7.32
N TYR A 239 -0.55 7.81 -6.34
CA TYR A 239 0.15 7.21 -5.21
C TYR A 239 -0.13 5.72 -5.07
N LEU A 240 0.89 4.89 -5.23
CA LEU A 240 0.73 3.44 -5.29
C LEU A 240 1.76 2.71 -4.44
N THR A 241 1.31 1.81 -3.56
CA THR A 241 2.24 1.00 -2.77
C THR A 241 1.83 -0.46 -2.67
N PHE A 242 2.78 -1.32 -3.03
CA PHE A 242 2.75 -2.77 -2.88
C PHE A 242 3.72 -3.25 -1.80
N ALA A 243 4.35 -2.34 -1.07
CA ALA A 243 5.47 -2.62 -0.17
C ALA A 243 5.14 -3.73 0.87
N ASN A 244 6.16 -4.45 1.34
CA ASN A 244 6.02 -5.43 2.43
C ASN A 244 4.91 -6.46 2.17
N ASN A 245 4.97 -7.14 1.03
CA ASN A 245 4.05 -8.20 0.63
C ASN A 245 4.85 -9.43 0.12
N ARG A 246 4.20 -10.32 -0.63
CA ARG A 246 4.81 -11.52 -1.23
C ARG A 246 4.64 -11.54 -2.75
N PHE A 247 4.54 -10.37 -3.40
CA PHE A 247 4.42 -10.28 -4.86
C PHE A 247 5.64 -10.88 -5.55
N THR A 248 5.42 -11.59 -6.66
CA THR A 248 6.44 -12.30 -7.44
C THR A 248 6.43 -11.86 -8.91
N GLY A 249 7.40 -12.28 -9.71
CA GLY A 249 7.42 -11.95 -11.14
C GLY A 249 7.89 -10.52 -11.41
N PRO A 250 7.84 -10.06 -12.67
CA PRO A 250 8.40 -8.77 -13.07
C PRO A 250 7.52 -7.59 -12.66
N ILE A 251 8.13 -6.41 -12.62
CA ILE A 251 7.39 -5.14 -12.65
C ILE A 251 6.67 -5.05 -14.02
N PRO A 252 5.35 -4.84 -14.07
CA PRO A 252 4.63 -4.76 -15.34
C PRO A 252 5.14 -3.60 -16.22
N VAL A 253 5.44 -3.91 -17.49
CA VAL A 253 5.86 -2.89 -18.48
C VAL A 253 4.79 -1.81 -18.71
N SER A 254 3.51 -2.14 -18.46
CA SER A 254 2.42 -1.18 -18.59
C SER A 254 2.52 -0.01 -17.62
N ILE A 255 3.39 -0.06 -16.59
CA ILE A 255 3.59 1.05 -15.65
C ILE A 255 3.83 2.38 -16.36
N CYS A 256 4.48 2.40 -17.50
CA CYS A 256 4.70 3.63 -18.26
C CYS A 256 3.41 4.31 -18.75
N ASN A 257 2.28 3.60 -18.85
CA ASN A 257 1.00 4.20 -19.23
C ASN A 257 0.47 5.12 -18.13
N THR A 258 1.03 5.07 -16.91
CA THR A 258 0.76 6.03 -15.83
C THR A 258 1.70 7.23 -15.88
N SER A 259 2.45 7.44 -16.96
CA SER A 259 3.47 8.51 -17.09
C SER A 259 2.95 9.92 -16.87
N SER A 260 1.66 10.17 -17.07
CA SER A 260 1.02 11.48 -16.86
C SER A 260 0.39 11.65 -15.48
N THR A 261 0.40 10.62 -14.62
CA THR A 261 -0.33 10.64 -13.34
C THR A 261 0.51 10.17 -12.16
N LEU A 262 1.33 9.13 -12.31
CA LEU A 262 2.02 8.48 -11.21
C LEU A 262 3.16 9.35 -10.65
N LEU A 263 3.03 9.70 -9.38
CA LEU A 263 3.98 10.52 -8.64
C LEU A 263 4.86 9.66 -7.72
N GLU A 264 4.28 8.66 -7.06
CA GLU A 264 5.02 7.81 -6.13
C GLU A 264 4.64 6.34 -6.27
N VAL A 265 5.66 5.47 -6.34
CA VAL A 265 5.47 4.02 -6.33
C VAL A 265 6.46 3.28 -5.45
N LEU A 266 5.92 2.44 -4.55
CA LEU A 266 6.70 1.62 -3.63
C LEU A 266 6.44 0.13 -3.88
N PHE A 267 7.46 -0.56 -4.38
CA PHE A 267 7.54 -2.01 -4.57
C PHE A 267 8.38 -2.73 -3.50
N LEU A 268 8.92 -1.98 -2.53
CA LEU A 268 9.94 -2.47 -1.62
C LEU A 268 9.53 -3.70 -0.80
N ASN A 269 10.49 -4.56 -0.48
CA ASN A 269 10.30 -5.75 0.35
C ASN A 269 9.21 -6.70 -0.18
N ASN A 270 9.47 -7.23 -1.38
CA ASN A 270 8.65 -8.23 -2.05
C ASN A 270 9.54 -9.36 -2.59
N LYS A 271 9.01 -10.19 -3.49
CA LYS A 271 9.75 -11.23 -4.21
C LYS A 271 9.76 -10.95 -5.72
N LEU A 272 9.67 -9.67 -6.12
CA LEU A 272 9.68 -9.27 -7.53
C LEU A 272 11.01 -9.68 -8.17
N SER A 273 10.97 -10.14 -9.41
CA SER A 273 12.09 -10.77 -10.10
C SER A 273 12.08 -10.47 -11.59
N GLY A 274 13.22 -10.62 -12.25
CA GLY A 274 13.37 -10.28 -13.66
C GLY A 274 14.09 -8.94 -13.82
N CYS A 275 14.06 -8.42 -15.04
CA CYS A 275 14.78 -7.20 -15.40
C CYS A 275 14.01 -5.94 -14.96
N LEU A 276 14.74 -4.85 -14.73
CA LEU A 276 14.12 -3.52 -14.67
C LEU A 276 13.61 -3.15 -16.08
N PRO A 277 12.31 -2.87 -16.25
CA PRO A 277 11.77 -2.46 -17.54
C PRO A 277 12.28 -1.06 -17.92
N TYR A 278 12.69 -0.87 -19.18
CA TYR A 278 13.14 0.44 -19.65
C TYR A 278 11.98 1.45 -19.69
N GLU A 279 10.74 0.94 -19.76
CA GLU A 279 9.49 1.67 -19.77
C GLU A 279 9.30 2.57 -18.54
N ILE A 280 9.98 2.27 -17.42
CA ILE A 280 10.00 3.17 -16.25
C ILE A 280 10.51 4.58 -16.63
N GLY A 281 11.40 4.70 -17.62
CA GLY A 281 11.92 5.98 -18.09
C GLY A 281 10.88 6.93 -18.72
N TYR A 282 9.64 6.48 -18.94
CA TYR A 282 8.54 7.38 -19.35
C TYR A 282 7.93 8.15 -18.17
N LEU A 283 8.17 7.73 -16.93
CA LEU A 283 7.59 8.33 -15.71
C LEU A 283 8.33 9.62 -15.32
N ARG A 284 8.20 10.69 -16.12
CA ARG A 284 8.96 11.93 -15.93
C ARG A 284 8.57 12.71 -14.68
N ASP A 285 7.33 12.55 -14.23
CA ASP A 285 6.74 13.25 -13.09
C ASP A 285 6.89 12.50 -11.76
N ILE A 286 7.45 11.29 -11.79
CA ILE A 286 7.67 10.51 -10.57
C ILE A 286 8.67 11.21 -9.65
N THR A 287 8.35 11.27 -8.36
CA THR A 287 9.20 11.81 -7.29
C THR A 287 9.82 10.69 -6.46
N VAL A 288 9.10 9.59 -6.23
CA VAL A 288 9.59 8.45 -5.44
C VAL A 288 9.42 7.14 -6.21
N PHE A 289 10.52 6.43 -6.44
CA PHE A 289 10.53 5.07 -6.95
C PHE A 289 11.37 4.18 -6.01
N ASP A 290 10.70 3.31 -5.27
CA ASP A 290 11.37 2.34 -4.40
C ASP A 290 11.08 0.91 -4.84
N ALA A 291 12.10 0.20 -5.33
CA ALA A 291 12.05 -1.23 -5.62
C ALA A 291 13.10 -2.03 -4.83
N GLY A 292 13.53 -1.51 -3.69
CA GLY A 292 14.50 -2.16 -2.82
C GLY A 292 14.00 -3.48 -2.22
N LEU A 293 14.90 -4.30 -1.68
CA LEU A 293 14.55 -5.57 -1.01
C LEU A 293 13.70 -6.50 -1.89
N ASN A 294 14.19 -6.79 -3.09
CA ASN A 294 13.52 -7.66 -4.06
C ASN A 294 14.52 -8.67 -4.66
N LYS A 295 14.12 -9.33 -5.76
CA LYS A 295 14.97 -10.24 -6.54
C LYS A 295 15.18 -9.73 -7.97
N LEU A 296 15.14 -8.42 -8.16
CA LEU A 296 15.36 -7.79 -9.46
C LEU A 296 16.82 -7.99 -9.90
N THR A 297 17.04 -8.12 -11.20
CA THR A 297 18.35 -8.40 -11.79
C THR A 297 18.53 -7.58 -13.07
N GLY A 298 19.72 -7.64 -13.65
CA GLY A 298 20.06 -6.89 -14.86
C GLY A 298 20.79 -5.59 -14.59
N HIS A 299 20.98 -4.82 -15.66
CA HIS A 299 21.52 -3.47 -15.61
C HIS A 299 20.43 -2.48 -15.22
N ILE A 300 20.83 -1.31 -14.71
CA ILE A 300 19.94 -0.14 -14.68
C ILE A 300 19.81 0.36 -16.14
N PRO A 301 18.61 0.40 -16.74
CA PRO A 301 18.43 0.91 -18.10
C PRO A 301 18.84 2.38 -18.23
N LEU A 302 19.38 2.79 -19.38
CA LEU A 302 19.73 4.21 -19.61
C LEU A 302 18.51 5.13 -19.54
N SER A 303 17.32 4.60 -19.87
CA SER A 303 16.05 5.33 -19.76
C SER A 303 15.75 5.87 -18.36
N PHE A 304 16.36 5.33 -17.30
CA PHE A 304 16.22 5.90 -15.96
C PHE A 304 16.77 7.33 -15.86
N GLY A 305 17.70 7.73 -16.75
CA GLY A 305 18.12 9.13 -16.89
C GLY A 305 17.03 10.09 -17.36
N CYS A 306 15.85 9.58 -17.74
CA CYS A 306 14.69 10.39 -18.12
C CYS A 306 13.74 10.70 -16.94
N LEU A 307 14.00 10.19 -15.74
CA LEU A 307 13.19 10.43 -14.54
C LEU A 307 13.47 11.84 -13.95
N SER A 308 13.14 12.89 -14.70
CA SER A 308 13.59 14.27 -14.43
C SER A 308 13.17 14.81 -13.06
N ASN A 309 12.02 14.40 -12.54
CA ASN A 309 11.50 14.89 -11.26
C ASN A 309 11.80 13.97 -10.07
N VAL A 310 12.51 12.85 -10.28
CA VAL A 310 12.76 11.88 -9.20
C VAL A 310 13.60 12.52 -8.11
N GLN A 311 13.17 12.31 -6.87
CA GLN A 311 13.82 12.77 -5.65
C GLN A 311 14.44 11.57 -4.92
N GLU A 312 13.69 10.48 -4.81
CA GLU A 312 14.16 9.24 -4.18
C GLU A 312 14.08 8.07 -5.16
N LEU A 313 15.25 7.50 -5.46
CA LEU A 313 15.38 6.29 -6.26
C LEU A 313 16.09 5.21 -5.44
N ASN A 314 15.33 4.22 -4.98
CA ASN A 314 15.85 3.13 -4.17
C ASN A 314 15.76 1.80 -4.93
N LEU A 315 16.92 1.22 -5.23
CA LEU A 315 17.08 -0.10 -5.85
C LEU A 315 17.94 -1.04 -4.99
N ALA A 316 18.16 -0.69 -3.72
CA ALA A 316 19.04 -1.42 -2.82
C ALA A 316 18.55 -2.85 -2.52
N GLN A 317 19.45 -3.76 -2.16
CA GLN A 317 19.12 -5.14 -1.79
C GLN A 317 18.39 -5.88 -2.92
N ASN A 318 19.05 -5.96 -4.07
CA ASN A 318 18.63 -6.68 -5.27
C ASN A 318 19.83 -7.44 -5.87
N TYR A 319 19.67 -7.99 -7.07
CA TYR A 319 20.72 -8.67 -7.84
C TYR A 319 21.13 -7.87 -9.09
N LEU A 320 21.03 -6.54 -9.04
CA LEU A 320 21.41 -5.66 -10.16
C LEU A 320 22.93 -5.67 -10.35
N TYR A 321 23.38 -5.51 -11.58
CA TYR A 321 24.80 -5.63 -11.93
C TYR A 321 25.21 -4.75 -13.10
N GLY A 322 26.52 -4.76 -13.39
CA GLY A 322 27.15 -3.96 -14.43
C GLY A 322 27.53 -2.58 -13.93
N GLU A 323 27.60 -1.62 -14.83
CA GLU A 323 27.94 -0.23 -14.52
C GLU A 323 26.69 0.55 -14.08
N VAL A 324 26.84 1.41 -13.07
CA VAL A 324 25.82 2.42 -12.73
C VAL A 324 25.90 3.54 -13.79
N PRO A 325 24.86 3.74 -14.63
CA PRO A 325 24.94 4.67 -15.74
C PRO A 325 25.15 6.12 -15.29
N GLU A 326 26.04 6.83 -15.99
CA GLU A 326 26.31 8.25 -15.71
C GLU A 326 25.05 9.11 -15.78
N VAL A 327 24.15 8.84 -16.71
CA VAL A 327 22.88 9.56 -16.91
C VAL A 327 21.95 9.49 -15.69
N VAL A 328 22.01 8.42 -14.91
CA VAL A 328 21.22 8.29 -13.67
C VAL A 328 21.78 9.20 -12.58
N CYS A 329 23.11 9.26 -12.45
CA CYS A 329 23.77 10.16 -11.51
C CYS A 329 23.67 11.64 -11.92
N GLN A 330 23.53 11.93 -13.23
CA GLN A 330 23.30 13.29 -13.73
C GLN A 330 21.98 13.88 -13.21
N LEU A 331 20.97 13.05 -12.87
CA LEU A 331 19.70 13.53 -12.30
C LEU A 331 19.86 14.33 -11.00
N ALA A 332 20.91 14.08 -10.21
CA ALA A 332 21.19 14.88 -9.01
C ALA A 332 21.73 16.29 -9.34
N ARG A 333 22.20 16.51 -10.58
CA ARG A 333 22.67 17.80 -11.06
C ARG A 333 21.65 18.52 -11.94
N THR A 334 20.93 17.77 -12.78
CA THR A 334 20.01 18.33 -13.78
C THR A 334 18.54 18.23 -13.37
N GLY A 335 18.22 17.43 -12.36
CA GLY A 335 16.87 17.20 -11.85
C GLY A 335 16.81 17.39 -10.33
N ASN A 336 15.94 16.63 -9.67
CA ASN A 336 15.63 16.79 -8.24
C ASN A 336 16.15 15.65 -7.34
N LEU A 337 17.04 14.78 -7.84
CA LEU A 337 17.44 13.57 -7.13
C LEU A 337 18.25 13.91 -5.87
N VAL A 338 17.68 13.57 -4.71
CA VAL A 338 18.28 13.79 -3.39
C VAL A 338 18.81 12.50 -2.76
N ASN A 339 18.25 11.35 -3.12
CA ASN A 339 18.64 10.06 -2.56
C ASN A 339 18.63 8.96 -3.63
N LEU A 340 19.79 8.36 -3.87
CA LEU A 340 20.00 7.24 -4.78
C LEU A 340 20.62 6.07 -4.01
N SER A 341 19.78 5.09 -3.66
CA SER A 341 20.23 3.92 -2.90
C SER A 341 20.40 2.71 -3.81
N LEU A 342 21.65 2.29 -4.01
CA LEU A 342 22.06 1.16 -4.84
C LEU A 342 22.79 0.08 -4.03
N SER A 343 22.75 0.17 -2.70
CA SER A 343 23.51 -0.70 -1.80
C SER A 343 23.06 -2.16 -1.87
N ASP A 344 23.93 -3.09 -1.51
CA ASP A 344 23.65 -4.55 -1.49
C ASP A 344 23.15 -5.05 -2.87
N ASN A 345 23.91 -4.74 -3.92
CA ASN A 345 23.74 -5.23 -5.31
C ASN A 345 25.07 -5.83 -5.82
N PHE A 346 25.24 -6.03 -7.12
CA PHE A 346 26.45 -6.56 -7.77
C PHE A 346 27.01 -5.61 -8.85
N PHE A 347 26.87 -4.29 -8.67
CA PHE A 347 27.48 -3.30 -9.56
C PHE A 347 29.00 -3.41 -9.55
N THR A 348 29.63 -3.25 -10.71
CA THR A 348 31.08 -3.46 -10.92
C THR A 348 31.83 -2.18 -11.24
N ALA A 349 31.11 -1.14 -11.67
CA ALA A 349 31.68 0.14 -12.08
C ALA A 349 30.68 1.28 -11.85
N LEU A 350 31.20 2.51 -11.86
CA LEU A 350 30.44 3.74 -11.70
C LEU A 350 30.76 4.69 -12.87
N GLY A 351 29.73 5.33 -13.42
CA GLY A 351 29.91 6.45 -14.33
C GLY A 351 30.64 7.63 -13.66
N ALA A 352 31.25 8.51 -14.46
CA ALA A 352 32.13 9.57 -13.97
C ALA A 352 31.43 10.51 -12.95
N ASN A 353 30.18 10.88 -13.21
CA ASN A 353 29.43 11.80 -12.33
C ASN A 353 28.93 11.15 -11.03
N CYS A 354 28.98 9.82 -10.91
CA CYS A 354 28.50 9.13 -9.72
C CYS A 354 29.46 9.29 -8.53
N TRP A 355 30.75 9.54 -8.78
CA TRP A 355 31.76 9.63 -7.73
C TRP A 355 31.50 10.77 -6.74
N ASP A 356 31.11 11.95 -7.22
CA ASP A 356 30.81 13.10 -6.34
C ASP A 356 29.58 12.86 -5.46
N LEU A 357 28.61 12.08 -5.95
CA LEU A 357 27.37 11.81 -5.21
C LEU A 357 27.60 10.94 -3.98
N ILE A 358 28.61 10.07 -4.01
CA ILE A 358 29.00 9.27 -2.84
C ILE A 358 29.53 10.20 -1.74
N HIS A 359 30.38 11.15 -2.11
CA HIS A 359 30.97 12.11 -1.15
C HIS A 359 29.91 13.04 -0.54
N ASN A 360 28.87 13.36 -1.30
CA ASN A 360 27.75 14.21 -0.86
C ASN A 360 26.62 13.43 -0.15
N ASN A 361 26.80 12.13 0.13
CA ASN A 361 25.79 11.25 0.72
C ASN A 361 24.47 11.16 -0.08
N VAL A 362 24.50 11.45 -1.37
CA VAL A 362 23.36 11.27 -2.28
C VAL A 362 23.32 9.83 -2.80
N LEU A 363 24.48 9.22 -3.08
CA LEU A 363 24.60 7.88 -3.65
C LEU A 363 25.14 6.86 -2.64
N ASP A 364 24.36 5.84 -2.30
CA ASP A 364 24.83 4.68 -1.53
C ASP A 364 25.11 3.47 -2.41
N VAL A 365 26.38 3.09 -2.53
CA VAL A 365 26.86 1.91 -3.29
C VAL A 365 27.58 0.90 -2.41
N ARG A 366 27.37 0.92 -1.09
CA ARG A 366 27.95 -0.09 -0.18
C ARG A 366 27.45 -1.49 -0.54
N TRP A 367 28.23 -2.51 -0.23
CA TRP A 367 27.91 -3.91 -0.50
C TRP A 367 27.66 -4.21 -1.98
N ASN A 368 28.47 -3.62 -2.87
CA ASN A 368 28.54 -3.94 -4.30
C ASN A 368 29.85 -4.66 -4.65
N CYS A 369 30.17 -4.75 -5.93
CA CYS A 369 31.37 -5.38 -6.48
C CYS A 369 32.29 -4.36 -7.16
N ILE A 370 32.35 -3.11 -6.66
CA ILE A 370 33.08 -2.01 -7.29
C ILE A 370 34.52 -1.97 -6.76
N PRO A 371 35.55 -2.24 -7.59
CA PRO A 371 36.93 -2.22 -7.13
C PRO A 371 37.35 -0.85 -6.60
N GLY A 372 38.12 -0.82 -5.51
CA GLY A 372 38.70 0.41 -4.96
C GLY A 372 37.80 1.21 -4.01
N LEU A 373 36.50 0.88 -3.91
CA LEU A 373 35.61 1.49 -2.92
C LEU A 373 35.62 0.76 -1.57
N PRO A 374 35.36 1.46 -0.45
CA PRO A 374 35.20 0.82 0.85
C PRO A 374 33.86 0.06 0.95
N HIS A 375 33.77 -0.83 1.95
CA HIS A 375 32.55 -1.58 2.29
C HIS A 375 31.91 -2.36 1.13
N GLN A 376 32.74 -2.95 0.25
CA GLN A 376 32.28 -3.77 -0.87
C GLN A 376 32.17 -5.25 -0.48
N ARG A 377 31.46 -6.04 -1.29
CA ARG A 377 31.32 -7.48 -1.11
C ARG A 377 32.67 -8.19 -1.20
N PRO A 378 32.80 -9.37 -0.57
CA PRO A 378 33.97 -10.22 -0.75
C PRO A 378 34.19 -10.58 -2.22
N LEU A 379 35.45 -10.54 -2.67
CA LEU A 379 35.84 -10.88 -4.05
C LEU A 379 35.31 -12.24 -4.52
N LYS A 380 35.27 -13.24 -3.63
CA LYS A 380 34.73 -14.57 -3.94
C LYS A 380 33.24 -14.53 -4.29
N GLU A 381 32.46 -13.71 -3.60
CA GLU A 381 31.02 -13.56 -3.84
C GLU A 381 30.77 -12.84 -5.17
N CYS A 382 31.52 -11.78 -5.45
CA CYS A 382 31.48 -11.07 -6.73
C CYS A 382 31.87 -11.97 -7.91
N ALA A 383 32.99 -12.68 -7.80
CA ALA A 383 33.45 -13.60 -8.84
C ALA A 383 32.44 -14.73 -9.10
N TRP A 384 31.86 -15.28 -8.03
CA TRP A 384 30.80 -16.28 -8.14
C TRP A 384 29.59 -15.72 -8.89
N PHE A 385 29.08 -14.56 -8.49
CA PHE A 385 27.94 -13.95 -9.17
C PHE A 385 28.23 -13.64 -10.64
N LEU A 386 29.40 -13.07 -10.95
CA LEU A 386 29.81 -12.75 -12.33
C LEU A 386 29.96 -13.99 -13.21
N SER A 387 30.26 -15.16 -12.63
CA SER A 387 30.32 -16.42 -13.37
C SER A 387 28.95 -16.95 -13.81
N LEU A 388 27.85 -16.45 -13.23
CA LEU A 388 26.49 -16.85 -13.59
C LEU A 388 26.03 -16.20 -14.91
N PRO A 389 25.31 -16.94 -15.77
CA PRO A 389 24.72 -16.39 -16.99
C PRO A 389 23.87 -15.15 -16.75
N LYS A 390 24.01 -14.15 -17.62
CA LYS A 390 23.27 -12.88 -17.57
C LYS A 390 22.13 -12.91 -18.59
N LEU A 391 20.89 -12.85 -18.11
CA LEU A 391 19.69 -12.99 -18.95
C LEU A 391 19.08 -11.65 -19.36
N CYS A 392 19.33 -10.57 -18.62
CA CYS A 392 18.75 -9.27 -18.94
C CYS A 392 19.55 -8.56 -20.03
N PRO A 393 18.91 -8.18 -21.16
CA PRO A 393 19.57 -7.42 -22.20
C PRO A 393 19.93 -6.02 -21.69
N LEU A 394 21.02 -5.47 -22.22
CA LEU A 394 21.31 -4.05 -22.06
C LEU A 394 20.42 -3.27 -23.03
N VAL A 395 19.59 -2.37 -22.52
CA VAL A 395 18.72 -1.51 -23.32
C VAL A 395 19.30 -0.09 -23.31
N PRO A 396 19.95 0.36 -24.39
CA PRO A 396 20.57 1.69 -24.45
C PRO A 396 19.57 2.80 -24.82
N TYR A 397 18.29 2.46 -25.02
CA TYR A 397 17.27 3.41 -25.44
C TYR A 397 16.85 4.37 -24.32
N MET A 398 16.74 5.66 -24.65
CA MET A 398 16.29 6.72 -23.76
C MET A 398 15.09 7.46 -24.36
N PRO A 399 13.85 7.30 -23.83
CA PRO A 399 12.65 7.94 -24.39
C PRO A 399 12.72 9.47 -24.47
N CYS A 400 13.49 10.11 -23.58
CA CYS A 400 13.65 11.56 -23.53
C CYS A 400 14.60 12.14 -24.57
N GLU A 401 15.43 11.33 -25.23
CA GLU A 401 16.30 11.76 -26.33
C GLU A 401 15.64 11.61 -27.71
N ALA A 402 14.51 10.88 -27.79
CA ALA A 402 13.75 10.73 -29.02
C ALA A 402 13.09 12.07 -29.41
N ASN A 403 13.18 12.43 -30.70
CA ASN A 403 12.76 13.71 -31.27
C ASN A 403 11.44 14.27 -30.68
N PRO A 404 11.37 15.57 -30.27
CA PRO A 404 10.18 16.17 -29.64
C PRO A 404 8.88 16.08 -30.46
N GLY A 405 8.97 15.85 -31.77
CA GLY A 405 7.82 15.63 -32.65
C GLY A 405 7.13 14.26 -32.51
N ARG A 406 7.65 13.35 -31.67
CA ARG A 406 7.06 12.03 -31.35
C ARG A 406 6.50 11.92 -29.94
N GLN A 407 6.21 13.04 -29.26
CA GLN A 407 5.67 13.02 -27.89
C GLN A 407 4.26 12.43 -27.73
N ASN A 408 3.63 11.96 -28.81
CA ASN A 408 2.34 11.23 -28.80
C ASN A 408 2.51 9.73 -29.08
N THR A 409 3.63 9.13 -28.69
CA THR A 409 3.82 7.68 -28.83
C THR A 409 3.43 6.99 -27.54
N THR A 410 2.41 6.15 -27.62
CA THR A 410 2.03 5.25 -26.53
C THR A 410 3.20 4.32 -26.20
N CYS A 411 3.37 3.98 -24.91
CA CYS A 411 4.41 3.10 -24.37
C CYS A 411 4.85 1.91 -25.22
N TYR A 412 3.91 1.30 -25.91
CA TYR A 412 4.13 0.05 -26.64
C TYR A 412 4.78 0.25 -28.02
N ASN A 413 4.83 1.47 -28.56
CA ASN A 413 5.16 1.69 -29.96
C ASN A 413 6.62 2.08 -30.24
N ASP A 414 7.47 2.25 -29.22
CA ASP A 414 8.81 2.83 -29.42
C ASP A 414 9.98 1.83 -29.48
N TRP A 415 9.92 0.69 -28.78
CA TRP A 415 11.01 -0.31 -28.78
C TRP A 415 10.53 -1.78 -28.68
N ALA A 416 9.24 -2.02 -28.45
CA ALA A 416 8.68 -3.35 -28.15
C ALA A 416 8.69 -4.35 -29.32
N SER A 417 9.16 -3.98 -30.51
CA SER A 417 9.22 -4.90 -31.66
C SER A 417 10.42 -5.86 -31.65
N HIS A 418 11.28 -5.86 -30.62
CA HIS A 418 12.57 -6.56 -30.69
C HIS A 418 12.91 -7.60 -29.60
N PHE A 419 12.18 -7.72 -28.49
CA PHE A 419 12.57 -8.69 -27.45
C PHE A 419 11.37 -9.31 -26.73
N ASP A 420 10.99 -10.52 -27.15
CA ASP A 420 10.07 -11.38 -26.40
C ASP A 420 10.80 -12.21 -25.33
N HIS A 421 10.25 -12.14 -24.12
CA HIS A 421 10.33 -13.09 -23.00
C HIS A 421 11.70 -13.57 -22.48
N ASN A 422 12.06 -13.09 -21.28
CA ASN A 422 13.15 -13.67 -20.48
C ASN A 422 12.67 -14.79 -19.55
N PRO A 423 13.35 -15.96 -19.52
CA PRO A 423 13.03 -17.04 -18.58
C PRO A 423 13.44 -16.68 -17.13
N PRO A 424 12.82 -17.31 -16.12
CA PRO A 424 13.19 -17.10 -14.72
C PRO A 424 14.64 -17.54 -14.46
N MET A 425 15.38 -16.74 -13.67
CA MET A 425 16.72 -17.11 -13.21
C MET A 425 16.67 -18.41 -12.39
N PRO A 426 17.72 -19.25 -12.44
CA PRO A 426 17.88 -20.35 -11.51
C PRO A 426 17.88 -19.84 -10.06
N PRO A 427 17.51 -20.68 -9.08
CA PRO A 427 17.42 -20.27 -7.68
C PRO A 427 18.78 -19.74 -7.19
N LEU A 428 18.83 -18.44 -6.98
CA LEU A 428 19.93 -17.80 -6.25
C LEU A 428 19.87 -18.28 -4.80
N PRO A 429 21.02 -18.51 -4.14
CA PRO A 429 21.04 -18.89 -2.74
C PRO A 429 20.28 -17.81 -1.94
N PRO A 430 19.50 -18.22 -0.92
CA PRO A 430 18.76 -17.24 -0.14
C PRO A 430 19.73 -16.22 0.46
N HIS A 431 19.38 -14.93 0.41
CA HIS A 431 20.05 -13.84 1.15
C HIS A 431 20.35 -14.23 2.62
N ALA A 432 19.53 -15.14 3.20
CA ALA A 432 19.72 -15.72 4.53
C ALA A 432 21.04 -16.53 4.71
N SER A 433 21.56 -17.18 3.67
CA SER A 433 22.82 -17.94 3.74
C SER A 433 24.02 -17.04 4.04
N PHE A 434 24.03 -15.82 3.49
CA PHE A 434 25.10 -14.86 3.75
C PHE A 434 24.86 -14.00 5.00
N ASN A 435 23.62 -13.77 5.42
CA ASN A 435 23.33 -13.20 6.76
C ASN A 435 23.77 -14.12 7.91
N GLN A 436 23.78 -15.44 7.72
CA GLN A 436 24.39 -16.37 8.69
C GLN A 436 25.92 -16.26 8.75
N LEU A 437 26.59 -15.91 7.64
CA LEU A 437 28.00 -15.53 7.64
C LEU A 437 28.24 -14.13 8.23
N ARG A 438 27.24 -13.22 8.19
CA ARG A 438 27.32 -11.87 8.80
C ARG A 438 27.31 -11.90 10.34
N LYS A 439 26.63 -12.85 11.00
CA LYS A 439 26.65 -13.00 12.48
C LYS A 439 27.96 -13.58 13.04
N GLY A 440 28.86 -14.10 12.19
CA GLY A 440 30.14 -14.68 12.60
C GLY A 440 31.34 -13.71 12.63
N LYS A 441 31.15 -12.42 12.32
CA LYS A 441 32.24 -11.41 12.26
C LYS A 441 32.00 -10.15 13.08
N ALA A 442 31.01 -10.17 13.97
CA ALA A 442 30.87 -9.19 15.04
C ALA A 442 31.15 -9.90 16.38
N ASN A 443 32.43 -10.15 16.64
CA ASN A 443 33.03 -10.35 17.97
C ASN A 443 34.53 -10.07 17.85
#